data_AF-A0A381Z9M5-F1
#
_entry.id   AF-A0A381Z9M5-F1
#
_cell.length_a   1.000
_cell.length_b   1.000
_cell.length_c   1.000
_cell.angle_alpha   90.00
_cell.angle_beta   90.00
_cell.angle_gamma   90.00
#
_symmetry.space_group_name_H-M   'P 1'
#
loop_
_entity.id
_entity.type
_entity.pdbx_description
1 polymer ?
#
loop_
_entity_poly.entity_id
_entity_poly.type
_entity_poly.pdbx_seq_one_letter_code
_entity_poly.pdbx_strand_id
1 'polypeptide(L)'
;MEGWLVLDGYEDEPAAFGVPNYLGFHIRYICGVLESRGVPYTYMTIDQWRMRHKARLGDQSERAALRKELSELDGTVILAGAVVPGKYVRGTPISRREMDEVLSILPSEQPVLCGGWAIRHWRYDGWTPLRSSLFCAVQDTDASLHHYLSTGHWEHHRRTPEQWSEWALAGAFSKAVTDHPDLVSPDGSPGPLTYEIELYQGCVRFKRGCKFCIEPKKGLPLWRSEGDVLTEISTALDSGVRNVRIGGATDIYTYR
;
A
#
# COMPACT_ATOMS: atom_id res chain seq x y z
N MET A 1 -2.92 5.25 18.82
CA MET A 1 -2.10 4.86 17.65
C MET A 1 -0.75 5.52 17.85
N GLU A 2 0.33 4.97 17.29
CA GLU A 2 1.69 5.51 17.50
C GLU A 2 2.39 5.73 16.15
N GLY A 3 3.15 6.82 16.07
CA GLY A 3 3.98 7.19 14.93
C GLY A 3 3.19 7.56 13.68
N TRP A 4 3.49 6.94 12.55
CA TRP A 4 2.74 7.11 11.30
C TRP A 4 1.51 6.18 11.24
N LEU A 5 0.43 6.61 10.60
CA LEU A 5 -0.65 5.71 10.19
C LEU A 5 -0.42 5.24 8.75
N VAL A 6 -0.38 3.92 8.53
CA VAL A 6 -0.40 3.33 7.18
C VAL A 6 -1.76 2.70 6.96
N LEU A 7 -2.59 3.35 6.15
CA LEU A 7 -3.92 2.88 5.78
C LEU A 7 -3.86 2.14 4.45
N ASP A 8 -4.07 0.82 4.52
CA ASP A 8 -4.18 -0.06 3.37
C ASP A 8 -5.58 0.00 2.78
N GLY A 9 -5.76 0.85 1.77
CA GLY A 9 -6.99 0.94 0.97
C GLY A 9 -7.12 -0.15 -0.08
N TYR A 10 -6.26 -1.16 -0.03
CA TYR A 10 -6.10 -2.24 -0.99
C TYR A 10 -5.64 -1.78 -2.37
N GLU A 11 -5.06 -2.75 -3.08
CA GLU A 11 -4.71 -2.64 -4.47
C GLU A 11 -5.36 -3.75 -5.29
N ASP A 12 -5.68 -3.42 -6.53
CA ASP A 12 -6.18 -4.34 -7.53
C ASP A 12 -5.79 -3.81 -8.91
N GLU A 13 -4.64 -4.29 -9.35
CA GLU A 13 -3.97 -3.96 -10.60
C GLU A 13 -3.80 -5.23 -11.44
N PRO A 14 -3.64 -5.15 -12.77
CA PRO A 14 -3.46 -6.32 -13.62
C PRO A 14 -2.36 -7.28 -13.15
N ALA A 15 -1.31 -6.77 -12.52
CA ALA A 15 -0.21 -7.55 -11.95
C ALA A 15 -0.20 -7.60 -10.42
N ALA A 16 -1.07 -6.89 -9.69
CA ALA A 16 -0.96 -6.77 -8.23
C ALA A 16 -2.30 -6.97 -7.53
N PHE A 17 -2.39 -7.96 -6.64
CA PHE A 17 -3.60 -8.22 -5.85
C PHE A 17 -3.33 -7.86 -4.39
N GLY A 18 -4.20 -7.07 -3.80
CA GLY A 18 -4.10 -6.70 -2.38
C GLY A 18 -5.45 -6.66 -1.68
N VAL A 19 -6.53 -7.09 -2.33
CA VAL A 19 -7.83 -7.24 -1.67
C VAL A 19 -7.88 -8.59 -0.94
N PRO A 20 -8.37 -8.67 0.31
CA PRO A 20 -8.41 -9.91 1.08
C PRO A 20 -8.98 -11.09 0.29
N ASN A 21 -8.31 -12.25 0.31
CA ASN A 21 -7.22 -12.66 1.20
C ASN A 21 -5.78 -12.32 0.76
N TYR A 22 -5.59 -11.43 -0.21
CA TYR A 22 -4.25 -11.07 -0.68
C TYR A 22 -3.62 -9.94 0.12
N LEU A 23 -2.30 -9.99 0.29
CA LEU A 23 -1.47 -8.88 0.77
C LEU A 23 -0.54 -8.43 -0.36
N GLY A 24 -0.84 -7.25 -0.88
CA GLY A 24 -0.14 -6.65 -2.01
C GLY A 24 1.26 -6.15 -1.67
N PHE A 25 2.11 -6.02 -2.67
CA PHE A 25 3.50 -5.63 -2.47
C PHE A 25 3.68 -4.12 -2.25
N HIS A 26 2.83 -3.26 -2.82
CA HIS A 26 3.02 -1.81 -2.67
C HIS A 26 2.85 -1.35 -1.22
N ILE A 27 1.87 -1.90 -0.50
CA ILE A 27 1.68 -1.57 0.91
C ILE A 27 2.82 -2.11 1.78
N ARG A 28 3.33 -3.30 1.44
CA ARG A 28 4.47 -3.90 2.13
C ARG A 28 5.73 -3.09 1.94
N TYR A 29 5.99 -2.53 0.75
CA TYR A 29 7.15 -1.67 0.54
C TYR A 29 7.04 -0.32 1.26
N ILE A 30 5.83 0.27 1.30
CA ILE A 30 5.57 1.46 2.13
C ILE A 30 5.91 1.18 3.60
N CYS A 31 5.46 0.04 4.13
CA CYS A 31 5.81 -0.38 5.48
C CYS A 31 7.31 -0.70 5.61
N GLY A 32 7.91 -1.30 4.58
CA GLY A 32 9.34 -1.60 4.51
C GLY A 32 10.23 -0.36 4.62
N VAL A 33 9.82 0.78 4.06
CA VAL A 33 10.51 2.07 4.26
C VAL A 33 10.49 2.51 5.72
N LEU A 34 9.36 2.33 6.41
CA LEU A 34 9.22 2.71 7.82
C LEU A 34 10.03 1.77 8.71
N GLU A 35 9.97 0.46 8.44
CA GLU A 35 10.78 -0.56 9.12
C GLU A 35 12.29 -0.32 8.93
N SER A 36 12.75 -0.07 7.69
CA SER A 36 14.18 0.10 7.44
C SER A 36 14.76 1.36 8.08
N ARG A 37 13.89 2.32 8.45
CA ARG A 37 14.26 3.55 9.17
C ARG A 37 13.99 3.48 10.68
N GLY A 38 13.38 2.41 11.19
CA GLY A 38 12.94 2.32 12.57
C GLY A 38 11.91 3.39 12.95
N VAL A 39 11.12 3.88 11.99
CA VAL A 39 10.06 4.87 12.24
C VAL A 39 8.84 4.14 12.79
N PRO A 40 8.33 4.47 13.99
CA PRO A 40 7.12 3.86 14.52
C PRO A 40 5.93 4.10 13.61
N TYR A 41 5.09 3.10 13.45
CA TYR A 41 3.85 3.22 12.70
C TYR A 41 2.79 2.23 13.15
N THR A 42 1.55 2.53 12.81
CA THR A 42 0.38 1.66 12.95
C THR A 42 -0.10 1.28 11.55
N TYR A 43 -0.12 -0.02 11.25
CA TYR A 43 -0.76 -0.55 10.04
C TYR A 43 -2.26 -0.78 10.29
N MET A 44 -3.10 -0.44 9.32
CA MET A 44 -4.54 -0.68 9.38
C MET A 44 -5.10 -0.90 7.99
N THR A 45 -5.94 -1.93 7.81
CA THR A 45 -6.69 -2.10 6.57
C THR A 45 -7.91 -1.19 6.51
N ILE A 46 -8.40 -0.88 5.30
CA ILE A 46 -9.64 -0.12 5.14
C ILE A 46 -10.84 -0.83 5.77
N ASP A 47 -10.86 -2.16 5.80
CA ASP A 47 -11.90 -2.92 6.51
C ASP A 47 -11.81 -2.74 8.02
N GLN A 48 -10.61 -2.77 8.59
CA GLN A 48 -10.41 -2.44 10.01
C GLN A 48 -10.82 -0.99 10.31
N TRP A 49 -10.49 -0.05 9.43
CA TRP A 49 -10.93 1.35 9.55
C TRP A 49 -12.46 1.46 9.56
N ARG A 50 -13.14 0.80 8.63
CA ARG A 50 -14.61 0.74 8.55
C ARG A 50 -15.21 0.19 9.84
N MET A 51 -14.69 -0.94 10.34
CA MET A 51 -15.20 -1.57 11.56
C MET A 51 -14.99 -0.70 12.80
N ARG A 52 -13.85 -0.03 12.93
CA ARG A 52 -13.47 0.73 14.13
C ARG A 52 -14.01 2.15 14.16
N HIS A 53 -14.13 2.79 13.00
CA HIS A 53 -14.30 4.25 12.93
C HIS A 53 -15.56 4.72 12.22
N LYS A 54 -16.19 3.89 11.36
CA LYS A 54 -17.36 4.33 10.58
C LYS A 54 -18.53 4.80 11.46
N ALA A 55 -18.81 4.08 12.54
CA ALA A 55 -19.85 4.49 13.50
C ALA A 55 -19.45 5.77 14.26
N ARG A 56 -18.17 5.91 14.62
CA ARG A 56 -17.61 7.07 15.33
C ARG A 56 -17.69 8.36 14.51
N LEU A 57 -17.63 8.28 13.18
CA LEU A 57 -17.73 9.45 12.29
C LEU A 57 -19.12 10.10 12.27
N GLY A 58 -20.17 9.35 12.65
CA GLY A 58 -21.55 9.83 12.70
C GLY A 58 -21.93 10.56 13.99
N ASP A 59 -21.18 10.34 15.07
CA ASP A 59 -21.37 11.03 16.35
C ASP A 59 -20.33 12.14 16.53
N GLN A 60 -20.78 13.35 16.90
CA GLN A 60 -19.89 14.51 16.96
C GLN A 60 -18.82 14.40 18.05
N SER A 61 -19.14 13.77 19.18
CA SER A 61 -18.21 13.59 20.30
C SER A 61 -17.15 12.54 19.96
N GLU A 62 -17.58 11.39 19.43
CA GLU A 62 -16.69 10.33 18.96
C GLU A 62 -15.79 10.77 17.81
N ARG A 63 -16.34 11.57 16.88
CA ARG A 63 -15.56 12.18 15.81
C ARG A 63 -14.49 13.11 16.36
N ALA A 64 -14.80 13.93 17.37
CA ALA A 64 -13.82 14.80 18.01
C ALA A 64 -12.73 13.99 18.75
N ALA A 65 -13.10 12.91 19.43
CA ALA A 65 -12.17 12.00 20.09
C ALA A 65 -11.23 11.32 19.08
N LEU A 66 -11.76 10.79 17.97
CA LEU A 66 -10.95 10.20 16.90
C LEU A 66 -10.00 11.23 16.28
N ARG A 67 -10.46 12.46 16.03
CA ARG A 67 -9.60 13.53 15.53
C ARG A 67 -8.45 13.82 16.50
N LYS A 68 -8.70 13.78 17.81
CA LYS A 68 -7.66 13.95 18.83
C LYS A 68 -6.66 12.79 18.79
N GLU A 69 -7.13 11.54 18.75
CA GLU A 69 -6.27 10.36 18.61
C GLU A 69 -5.38 10.44 17.36
N LEU A 70 -5.93 10.90 16.24
CA LEU A 70 -5.19 11.06 14.98
C LEU A 70 -4.21 12.25 15.03
N SER A 71 -4.44 13.24 15.89
CA SER A 71 -3.53 14.40 16.04
C SER A 71 -2.23 14.09 16.74
N GLU A 72 -2.12 12.93 17.39
CA GLU A 72 -0.91 12.45 18.04
C GLU A 72 0.04 11.73 17.07
N LEU A 73 -0.40 11.51 15.82
CA LEU A 73 0.38 10.84 14.78
C LEU A 73 1.32 11.82 14.08
N ASP A 74 2.49 11.32 13.67
CA ASP A 74 3.50 12.09 12.93
C ASP A 74 3.10 12.33 11.47
N GLY A 75 2.34 11.40 10.88
CA GLY A 75 1.94 11.44 9.49
C GLY A 75 0.98 10.32 9.12
N THR A 76 0.39 10.41 7.92
CA THR A 76 -0.48 9.34 7.38
C THR A 76 -0.08 8.99 5.95
N VAL A 77 0.03 7.70 5.65
CA VAL A 77 0.16 7.17 4.29
C VAL A 77 -1.11 6.39 3.97
N ILE A 78 -1.72 6.66 2.81
CA ILE A 78 -2.90 5.95 2.33
C ILE A 78 -2.59 5.37 0.95
N LEU A 79 -2.65 4.05 0.84
CA LEU A 79 -2.57 3.36 -0.45
C LEU A 79 -3.99 3.19 -1.02
N ALA A 80 -4.21 3.62 -2.26
CA ALA A 80 -5.40 3.30 -3.04
C ALA A 80 -4.96 2.82 -4.44
N GLY A 81 -4.87 1.50 -4.61
CA GLY A 81 -4.32 0.88 -5.81
C GLY A 81 -5.36 0.31 -6.79
N ALA A 82 -6.61 0.17 -6.37
CA ALA A 82 -7.63 -0.48 -7.20
C ALA A 82 -8.03 0.35 -8.43
N VAL A 83 -7.75 -0.19 -9.62
CA VAL A 83 -8.11 0.41 -10.91
C VAL A 83 -8.92 -0.52 -11.80
N VAL A 84 -9.00 -1.80 -11.44
CA VAL A 84 -9.77 -2.79 -12.17
C VAL A 84 -11.16 -2.89 -11.52
N PRO A 85 -12.27 -2.83 -12.29
CA PRO A 85 -13.58 -3.15 -11.77
C PRO A 85 -13.61 -4.62 -11.31
N GLY A 86 -13.63 -4.84 -10.00
CA GLY A 86 -13.63 -6.17 -9.40
C GLY A 86 -14.91 -6.48 -8.64
N LYS A 87 -15.25 -7.77 -8.55
CA LYS A 87 -16.13 -8.30 -7.51
C LYS A 87 -15.26 -9.03 -6.51
N TYR A 88 -15.28 -8.56 -5.28
CA TYR A 88 -14.42 -9.05 -4.23
C TYR A 88 -15.20 -9.91 -3.25
N VAL A 89 -14.56 -10.97 -2.74
CA VAL A 89 -15.24 -11.99 -1.93
C VAL A 89 -15.46 -11.50 -0.50
N ARG A 90 -14.54 -10.72 0.09
CA ARG A 90 -14.59 -10.33 1.51
C ARG A 90 -14.44 -8.83 1.78
N GLY A 91 -13.38 -8.22 1.26
CA GLY A 91 -13.11 -6.79 1.42
C GLY A 91 -13.43 -6.01 0.16
N THR A 92 -13.54 -4.68 0.25
CA THR A 92 -13.61 -3.81 -0.93
C THR A 92 -12.53 -2.74 -0.85
N PRO A 93 -11.85 -2.40 -1.96
CA PRO A 93 -10.92 -1.27 -1.98
C PRO A 93 -11.55 0.02 -1.48
N ILE A 94 -10.72 0.93 -0.99
CA ILE A 94 -11.16 2.25 -0.56
C ILE A 94 -11.79 3.01 -1.74
N SER A 95 -12.97 3.57 -1.51
CA SER A 95 -13.62 4.43 -2.50
C SER A 95 -13.15 5.88 -2.40
N ARG A 96 -13.32 6.67 -3.48
CA ARG A 96 -13.06 8.12 -3.45
C ARG A 96 -13.84 8.83 -2.33
N ARG A 97 -15.08 8.43 -2.06
CA ARG A 97 -15.89 8.99 -0.97
C ARG A 97 -15.25 8.70 0.39
N GLU A 98 -14.82 7.47 0.63
CA GLU A 98 -14.15 7.08 1.87
C GLU A 98 -12.80 7.79 2.03
N MET A 99 -12.06 7.98 0.93
CA MET A 99 -10.86 8.81 0.93
C MET A 99 -11.16 10.23 1.41
N ASP A 100 -12.20 10.88 0.87
CA ASP A 100 -12.61 12.23 1.32
C ASP A 100 -13.04 12.24 2.80
N GLU A 101 -13.75 11.20 3.27
CA GLU A 101 -14.14 11.04 4.68
C GLU A 101 -12.91 10.93 5.60
N VAL A 102 -11.93 10.08 5.24
CA VAL A 102 -10.67 9.92 5.98
C VAL A 102 -9.88 11.24 6.00
N LEU A 103 -9.69 11.88 4.85
CA LEU A 103 -8.98 13.15 4.77
C LEU A 103 -9.65 14.26 5.61
N SER A 104 -10.99 14.23 5.74
CA SER A 104 -11.75 15.23 6.50
C SER A 104 -11.56 15.13 8.02
N ILE A 105 -11.11 13.97 8.53
CA ILE A 105 -10.89 13.77 9.96
C ILE A 105 -9.43 13.97 10.37
N LEU A 106 -8.50 13.85 9.42
CA LEU A 106 -7.08 14.07 9.67
C LEU A 106 -6.79 15.57 9.97
N PRO A 107 -5.99 15.90 11.00
CA PRO A 107 -5.61 17.29 11.33
C PRO A 107 -4.93 18.00 10.17
N SER A 108 -5.25 19.28 9.87
CA SER A 108 -4.79 19.97 8.65
C SER A 108 -3.28 20.03 8.45
N GLU A 109 -2.51 20.22 9.53
CA GLU A 109 -1.06 20.44 9.45
C GLU A 109 -0.26 19.14 9.27
N GLN A 110 -0.88 17.99 9.57
CA GLN A 110 -0.19 16.72 9.57
C GLN A 110 0.11 16.26 8.13
N PRO A 111 1.34 15.81 7.82
CA PRO A 111 1.69 15.33 6.49
C PRO A 111 0.85 14.12 6.09
N VAL A 112 0.28 14.16 4.88
CA VAL A 112 -0.48 13.04 4.32
C VAL A 112 0.08 12.68 2.95
N LEU A 113 0.43 11.41 2.77
CA LEU A 113 0.85 10.83 1.50
C LEU A 113 -0.24 9.91 0.97
N CYS A 114 -0.78 10.20 -0.20
CA CYS A 114 -1.67 9.29 -0.92
C CYS A 114 -0.95 8.71 -2.14
N GLY A 115 -1.02 7.40 -2.32
CA GLY A 115 -0.36 6.71 -3.43
C GLY A 115 -1.18 5.57 -4.02
N GLY A 116 -0.66 4.95 -5.07
CA GLY A 116 -1.35 3.90 -5.84
C GLY A 116 -2.06 4.43 -7.10
N TRP A 117 -2.43 3.51 -7.98
CA TRP A 117 -2.97 3.88 -9.30
C TRP A 117 -4.37 4.49 -9.26
N ALA A 118 -5.18 4.20 -8.24
CA ALA A 118 -6.49 4.83 -8.09
C ALA A 118 -6.35 6.34 -7.85
N ILE A 119 -5.36 6.76 -7.04
CA ILE A 119 -5.05 8.18 -6.81
C ILE A 119 -4.76 8.90 -8.12
N ARG A 120 -3.92 8.30 -8.97
CA ARG A 120 -3.60 8.87 -10.30
C ARG A 120 -4.86 9.03 -11.14
N HIS A 121 -5.68 7.98 -11.20
CA HIS A 121 -6.94 8.00 -11.95
C HIS A 121 -7.90 9.08 -11.44
N TRP A 122 -8.14 9.14 -10.13
CA TRP A 122 -9.02 10.14 -9.55
C TRP A 122 -8.53 11.58 -9.81
N ARG A 123 -7.21 11.82 -9.79
CA ARG A 123 -6.65 13.13 -10.16
C ARG A 123 -6.89 13.48 -11.62
N TYR A 124 -6.76 12.52 -12.54
CA TYR A 124 -7.13 12.72 -13.94
C TYR A 124 -8.63 13.05 -14.09
N ASP A 125 -9.48 12.49 -13.24
CA ASP A 125 -10.92 12.78 -13.16
C ASP A 125 -11.26 14.04 -12.33
N GLY A 126 -10.27 14.89 -12.05
CA GLY A 126 -10.45 16.18 -11.38
C GLY A 126 -10.55 16.13 -9.85
N TRP A 127 -10.23 15.00 -9.21
CA TRP A 127 -10.15 14.94 -7.75
C TRP A 127 -8.98 15.79 -7.23
N THR A 128 -9.32 16.85 -6.50
CA THR A 128 -8.37 17.85 -5.99
C THR A 128 -8.76 18.24 -4.56
N PRO A 129 -8.38 17.46 -3.54
CA PRO A 129 -8.69 17.81 -2.16
C PRO A 129 -8.03 19.12 -1.74
N LEU A 130 -8.80 19.99 -1.07
CA LEU A 130 -8.30 21.26 -0.56
C LEU A 130 -7.54 21.04 0.75
N ARG A 131 -6.33 20.49 0.66
CA ARG A 131 -5.46 20.21 1.80
C ARG A 131 -4.01 20.47 1.42
N SER A 132 -3.37 21.44 2.07
CA SER A 132 -1.98 21.85 1.80
C SER A 132 -0.95 20.79 2.18
N SER A 133 -1.21 20.02 3.24
CA SER A 133 -0.33 18.95 3.73
C SER A 133 -0.47 17.61 2.98
N LEU A 134 -1.33 17.56 1.95
CA LEU A 134 -1.56 16.36 1.14
C LEU A 134 -0.60 16.32 -0.04
N PHE A 135 0.12 15.21 -0.17
CA PHE A 135 0.88 14.87 -1.34
C PHE A 135 0.33 13.61 -2.02
N CYS A 136 -0.01 13.72 -3.29
CA CYS A 136 -0.48 12.59 -4.09
C CYS A 136 0.64 12.09 -4.99
N ALA A 137 1.30 10.99 -4.60
CA ALA A 137 2.39 10.41 -5.36
C ALA A 137 1.92 9.91 -6.73
N VAL A 138 2.55 10.41 -7.80
CA VAL A 138 2.33 9.95 -9.18
C VAL A 138 3.46 9.05 -9.70
N GLN A 139 4.43 8.74 -8.84
CA GLN A 139 5.50 7.76 -9.04
C GLN A 139 5.41 6.69 -7.94
N ASP A 140 6.53 6.23 -7.39
CA ASP A 140 6.55 5.16 -6.38
C ASP A 140 6.28 5.78 -5.00
N THR A 141 5.22 5.31 -4.33
CA THR A 141 4.72 5.89 -3.07
C THR A 141 5.76 5.78 -1.96
N ASP A 142 6.36 4.61 -1.81
CA ASP A 142 7.42 4.29 -0.87
C ASP A 142 8.71 5.09 -1.12
N ALA A 143 9.15 5.26 -2.37
CA ALA A 143 10.30 6.12 -2.67
C ALA A 143 10.03 7.59 -2.35
N SER A 144 8.81 8.06 -2.63
CA SER A 144 8.38 9.43 -2.29
C SER A 144 8.27 9.61 -0.76
N LEU A 145 7.82 8.59 -0.04
CA LEU A 145 7.81 8.56 1.44
C LEU A 145 9.23 8.62 1.99
N HIS A 146 10.14 7.78 1.49
CA HIS A 146 11.53 7.76 1.89
C HIS A 146 12.18 9.13 1.70
N HIS A 147 11.95 9.78 0.56
CA HIS A 147 12.45 11.13 0.32
C HIS A 147 11.95 12.12 1.37
N TYR A 148 10.64 12.16 1.63
CA TYR A 148 10.07 13.05 2.64
C TYR A 148 10.64 12.80 4.03
N LEU A 149 10.78 11.54 4.44
CA LEU A 149 11.38 11.18 5.72
C LEU A 149 12.88 11.56 5.80
N SER A 150 13.57 11.71 4.68
CA SER A 150 14.96 12.22 4.64
C SER A 150 15.05 13.74 4.68
N THR A 151 14.16 14.44 3.99
CA THR A 151 14.35 15.85 3.64
C THR A 151 13.33 16.80 4.27
N GLY A 152 12.22 16.26 4.78
CA GLY A 152 11.06 17.02 5.22
C GLY A 152 10.22 17.62 4.08
N HIS A 153 10.54 17.33 2.82
CA HIS A 153 9.88 17.91 1.65
C HIS A 153 9.29 16.82 0.76
N TRP A 154 8.11 17.09 0.19
CA TRP A 154 7.47 16.14 -0.71
C TRP A 154 8.01 16.27 -2.14
N GLU A 155 8.38 15.14 -2.72
CA GLU A 155 8.81 15.05 -4.11
C GLU A 155 8.44 13.69 -4.70
N HIS A 156 8.20 13.63 -6.02
CA HIS A 156 7.94 12.38 -6.72
C HIS A 156 9.26 11.65 -6.99
N HIS A 157 9.42 10.46 -6.43
CA HIS A 157 10.59 9.62 -6.65
C HIS A 157 10.22 8.25 -7.22
N ARG A 158 11.16 7.68 -7.97
CA ARG A 158 11.16 6.25 -8.35
C ARG A 158 12.20 5.52 -7.52
N ARG A 159 11.90 4.27 -7.17
CA ARG A 159 12.85 3.38 -6.49
C ARG A 159 14.08 3.13 -7.36
N THR A 160 15.24 3.05 -6.72
CA THR A 160 16.39 2.32 -7.29
C THR A 160 16.23 0.80 -7.07
N PRO A 161 16.96 -0.06 -7.82
CA PRO A 161 16.96 -1.49 -7.57
C PRO A 161 17.34 -1.86 -6.13
N GLU A 162 18.30 -1.15 -5.54
CA GLU A 162 18.78 -1.38 -4.18
C GLU A 162 17.69 -1.06 -3.15
N GLN A 163 17.03 0.10 -3.31
CA GLN A 163 15.88 0.49 -2.49
C GLN A 163 14.74 -0.52 -2.59
N TRP A 164 14.48 -1.03 -3.80
CA TRP A 164 13.44 -2.03 -4.00
C TRP A 164 13.77 -3.33 -3.26
N SER A 165 14.98 -3.87 -3.40
CA SER A 165 15.39 -5.09 -2.68
C SER A 165 15.36 -4.88 -1.16
N GLU A 166 15.83 -3.73 -0.67
CA GLU A 166 15.80 -3.38 0.76
C GLU A 166 14.37 -3.34 1.31
N TRP A 167 13.46 -2.59 0.67
CA TRP A 167 12.12 -2.39 1.19
C TRP A 167 11.19 -3.57 0.94
N ALA A 168 11.47 -4.40 -0.07
CA ALA A 168 10.80 -5.68 -0.23
C ALA A 168 11.16 -6.64 0.91
N LEU A 169 12.43 -6.72 1.29
CA LEU A 169 12.89 -7.53 2.41
C LEU A 169 12.35 -7.02 3.74
N ALA A 170 12.46 -5.72 4.00
CA ALA A 170 11.91 -5.10 5.21
C ALA A 170 10.38 -5.24 5.28
N GLY A 171 9.70 -5.12 4.14
CA GLY A 171 8.27 -5.32 4.01
C GLY A 171 7.82 -6.75 4.34
N ALA A 172 8.70 -7.75 4.25
CA ALA A 172 8.39 -9.15 4.48
C ALA A 172 8.11 -9.53 5.93
N PHE A 173 8.68 -8.77 6.87
CA PHE A 173 8.44 -8.92 8.31
C PHE A 173 7.73 -7.71 8.94
N SER A 174 7.27 -6.79 8.10
CA SER A 174 6.61 -5.55 8.54
C SER A 174 5.26 -5.79 9.21
N LYS A 175 4.72 -4.77 9.90
CA LYS A 175 3.38 -4.80 10.50
C LYS A 175 2.25 -5.04 9.48
N ALA A 176 2.47 -4.74 8.20
CA ALA A 176 1.52 -5.13 7.15
C ALA A 176 1.37 -6.66 7.02
N VAL A 177 2.37 -7.42 7.47
CA VAL A 177 2.34 -8.88 7.54
C VAL A 177 1.92 -9.33 8.94
N THR A 178 2.67 -8.95 9.98
CA THR A 178 2.51 -9.48 11.35
C THR A 178 1.17 -9.12 11.97
N ASP A 179 0.61 -7.96 11.62
CA ASP A 179 -0.63 -7.45 12.18
C ASP A 179 -1.80 -7.64 11.19
N HIS A 180 -1.56 -8.33 10.06
CA HIS A 180 -2.59 -8.54 9.05
C HIS A 180 -3.73 -9.43 9.59
N PRO A 181 -5.00 -9.04 9.42
CA PRO A 181 -6.14 -9.78 9.99
C PRO A 181 -6.29 -11.21 9.45
N ASP A 182 -5.74 -11.49 8.27
CA ASP A 182 -5.77 -12.82 7.65
C ASP A 182 -4.53 -13.69 7.94
N LEU A 183 -3.54 -13.20 8.70
CA LEU A 183 -2.31 -13.97 8.98
C LEU A 183 -2.62 -15.22 9.83
N VAL A 184 -3.47 -15.07 10.84
CA VAL A 184 -3.84 -16.10 11.80
C VAL A 184 -5.37 -16.19 11.87
N SER A 185 -5.89 -17.42 11.79
CA SER A 185 -7.31 -17.72 11.95
C SER A 185 -7.78 -17.51 13.40
N PRO A 186 -9.09 -17.32 13.66
CA PRO A 186 -9.61 -17.13 15.02
C PRO A 186 -9.31 -18.27 16.01
N ASP A 187 -9.04 -19.48 15.51
CA ASP A 187 -8.66 -20.65 16.30
C ASP A 187 -7.14 -20.78 16.56
N GLY A 188 -6.36 -19.79 16.12
CA GLY A 188 -4.89 -19.77 16.25
C GLY A 188 -4.15 -20.55 15.16
N SER A 189 -4.86 -21.20 14.23
CA SER A 189 -4.24 -21.85 13.06
C SER A 189 -3.79 -20.80 12.02
N PRO A 190 -2.91 -21.16 11.06
CA PRO A 190 -2.56 -20.23 9.99
C PRO A 190 -3.79 -19.74 9.22
N GLY A 191 -3.85 -18.45 8.98
CA GLY A 191 -4.95 -17.81 8.26
C GLY A 191 -4.83 -17.91 6.75
N PRO A 192 -5.83 -17.40 6.02
CA PRO A 192 -5.90 -17.52 4.57
C PRO A 192 -5.00 -16.53 3.83
N LEU A 193 -4.17 -15.72 4.51
CA LEU A 193 -3.35 -14.70 3.88
C LEU A 193 -2.51 -15.27 2.73
N THR A 194 -2.69 -14.70 1.53
CA THR A 194 -1.87 -14.94 0.35
C THR A 194 -0.95 -13.75 0.13
N TYR A 195 0.35 -13.98 0.32
CA TYR A 195 1.37 -12.96 0.14
C TYR A 195 1.76 -12.86 -1.33
N GLU A 196 1.58 -11.69 -1.94
CA GLU A 196 1.96 -11.45 -3.34
C GLU A 196 3.44 -11.08 -3.47
N ILE A 197 4.16 -11.77 -4.35
CA ILE A 197 5.53 -11.43 -4.72
C ILE A 197 5.54 -10.67 -6.04
N GLU A 198 6.18 -9.50 -6.05
CA GLU A 198 6.54 -8.81 -7.28
C GLU A 198 7.84 -9.38 -7.84
N LEU A 199 7.79 -9.84 -9.08
CA LEU A 199 8.94 -10.32 -9.84
C LEU A 199 9.56 -9.20 -10.68
N TYR A 200 8.71 -8.38 -11.31
CA TYR A 200 9.16 -7.23 -12.08
C TYR A 200 8.07 -6.19 -12.26
N GLN A 201 8.50 -4.94 -12.43
CA GLN A 201 7.65 -3.78 -12.69
C GLN A 201 7.77 -3.41 -14.17
N GLY A 202 6.66 -3.04 -14.82
CA GLY A 202 6.67 -2.68 -16.25
C GLY A 202 6.19 -3.81 -17.14
N CYS A 203 6.38 -3.68 -18.46
CA CYS A 203 5.87 -4.65 -19.42
C CYS A 203 6.86 -4.91 -20.55
N VAL A 204 7.15 -6.18 -20.86
CA VAL A 204 8.02 -6.52 -22.01
C VAL A 204 7.43 -6.02 -23.34
N ARG A 205 6.12 -5.80 -23.37
CA ARG A 205 5.41 -5.21 -24.51
C ARG A 205 5.21 -3.69 -24.38
N PHE A 206 5.92 -2.95 -23.53
CA PHE A 206 5.63 -1.53 -23.23
C PHE A 206 5.37 -0.61 -24.45
N LYS A 207 6.06 -0.82 -25.58
CA LYS A 207 5.83 -0.07 -26.84
C LYS A 207 4.52 -0.42 -27.57
N ARG A 208 4.02 -1.64 -27.41
CA ARG A 208 2.84 -2.22 -28.09
C ARG A 208 1.98 -3.02 -27.11
N GLY A 209 1.85 -2.51 -25.89
CA GLY A 209 1.21 -3.22 -24.80
C GLY A 209 -0.30 -3.26 -24.97
N CYS A 210 -0.97 -4.06 -24.15
CA CYS A 210 -2.42 -4.12 -24.12
C CYS A 210 -3.00 -2.73 -23.79
N LYS A 211 -3.90 -2.21 -24.64
CA LYS A 211 -4.47 -0.86 -24.49
C LYS A 211 -5.22 -0.63 -23.17
N PHE A 212 -5.76 -1.72 -22.60
CA PHE A 212 -6.51 -1.71 -21.35
C PHE A 212 -5.61 -1.85 -20.11
N CYS A 213 -4.33 -2.17 -20.28
CA CYS A 213 -3.42 -2.47 -19.17
C CYS A 213 -2.65 -1.22 -18.74
N ILE A 214 -2.46 -1.05 -17.44
CA ILE A 214 -1.64 0.04 -16.88
C ILE A 214 -0.15 -0.26 -16.93
N GLU A 215 0.24 -1.54 -16.99
CA GLU A 215 1.63 -1.98 -16.91
C GLU A 215 2.53 -1.45 -18.04
N PRO A 216 2.08 -1.36 -19.31
CA PRO A 216 2.86 -0.68 -20.36
C PRO A 216 3.21 0.77 -20.03
N LYS A 217 2.37 1.46 -19.24
CA LYS A 217 2.61 2.84 -18.80
C LYS A 217 3.70 2.93 -17.72
N LYS A 218 4.02 1.83 -17.03
CA LYS A 218 5.11 1.77 -16.04
C LYS A 218 6.50 1.76 -16.72
N GLY A 219 6.56 1.37 -18.00
CA GLY A 219 7.74 1.49 -18.86
C GLY A 219 8.43 0.16 -19.14
N LEU A 220 9.73 0.23 -19.42
CA LEU A 220 10.60 -0.93 -19.59
C LEU A 220 10.55 -1.83 -18.34
N PRO A 221 10.55 -3.16 -18.49
CA PRO A 221 10.64 -4.06 -17.35
C PRO A 221 11.86 -3.80 -16.50
N LEU A 222 11.66 -3.77 -15.20
CA LEU A 222 12.70 -3.79 -14.18
C LEU A 222 12.52 -5.07 -13.37
N TRP A 223 13.43 -6.02 -13.57
CA TRP A 223 13.36 -7.34 -12.93
C TRP A 223 14.09 -7.36 -11.61
N ARG A 224 13.53 -8.07 -10.65
CA ARG A 224 14.23 -8.46 -9.43
C ARG A 224 15.12 -9.66 -9.69
N SER A 225 16.09 -9.88 -8.82
CA SER A 225 16.92 -11.07 -8.86
C SER A 225 16.21 -12.25 -8.17
N GLU A 226 16.53 -13.47 -8.60
CA GLU A 226 16.01 -14.69 -7.98
C GLU A 226 16.42 -14.76 -6.50
N GLY A 227 17.65 -14.32 -6.18
CA GLY A 227 18.16 -14.28 -4.80
C GLY A 227 17.34 -13.36 -3.89
N ASP A 228 17.01 -12.15 -4.36
CA ASP A 228 16.19 -11.21 -3.58
C ASP A 228 14.78 -11.75 -3.37
N VAL A 229 14.18 -12.34 -4.42
CA VAL A 229 12.84 -12.94 -4.36
C VAL A 229 12.82 -14.11 -3.36
N LEU A 230 13.80 -15.01 -3.41
CA LEU A 230 13.88 -16.15 -2.49
C LEU A 230 14.11 -15.71 -1.04
N THR A 231 14.90 -14.66 -0.84
CA THR A 231 15.17 -14.11 0.51
C THR A 231 13.92 -13.47 1.10
N GLU A 232 13.18 -12.69 0.30
CA GLU A 232 11.88 -12.14 0.71
C GLU A 232 10.88 -13.23 1.07
N ILE A 233 10.73 -14.25 0.21
CA ILE A 233 9.82 -15.39 0.46
C ILE A 233 10.18 -16.09 1.77
N SER A 234 11.47 -16.39 1.98
CA SER A 234 11.93 -17.07 3.19
C SER A 234 11.60 -16.24 4.44
N THR A 235 11.85 -14.93 4.39
CA THR A 235 11.56 -14.00 5.48
C THR A 235 10.06 -13.88 5.76
N ALA A 236 9.22 -13.89 4.72
CA ALA A 236 7.77 -13.87 4.87
C ALA A 236 7.26 -15.17 5.54
N LEU A 237 7.81 -16.33 5.16
CA LEU A 237 7.49 -17.62 5.78
C LEU A 237 7.86 -17.67 7.26
N ASP A 238 9.05 -17.14 7.60
CA ASP A 238 9.53 -16.98 8.98
C ASP A 238 8.61 -16.04 9.79
N SER A 239 8.00 -15.06 9.12
CA SER A 239 7.02 -14.12 9.70
C SER A 239 5.60 -14.71 9.83
N GLY A 240 5.42 -16.01 9.53
CA GLY A 240 4.16 -16.72 9.73
C GLY A 240 3.31 -16.90 8.47
N VAL A 241 3.69 -16.33 7.32
CA VAL A 241 3.00 -16.53 6.05
C VAL A 241 3.01 -18.02 5.67
N ARG A 242 1.91 -18.51 5.08
CA ARG A 242 1.82 -19.89 4.58
C ARG A 242 1.48 -20.00 3.11
N ASN A 243 0.80 -19.01 2.54
CA ASN A 243 0.43 -18.99 1.14
C ASN A 243 1.17 -17.84 0.45
N VAL A 244 1.90 -18.16 -0.62
CA VAL A 244 2.65 -17.21 -1.43
C VAL A 244 2.19 -17.32 -2.87
N ARG A 245 1.88 -16.20 -3.50
CA ARG A 245 1.63 -16.11 -4.93
C ARG A 245 2.80 -15.41 -5.61
N ILE A 246 3.38 -16.10 -6.57
CA ILE A 246 4.41 -15.55 -7.46
C ILE A 246 3.67 -15.02 -8.68
N GLY A 247 3.52 -13.69 -8.79
CA GLY A 247 2.58 -13.14 -9.76
C GLY A 247 2.76 -11.70 -10.15
N GLY A 248 3.44 -10.85 -9.37
CA GLY A 248 3.66 -9.44 -9.68
C GLY A 248 4.56 -9.22 -10.89
N ALA A 249 3.98 -9.48 -12.05
CA ALA A 249 4.56 -9.58 -13.37
C ALA A 249 3.44 -9.42 -14.40
N THR A 250 3.71 -8.76 -15.53
CA THR A 250 2.72 -8.70 -16.62
C THR A 250 2.46 -10.03 -17.31
N ASP A 251 3.45 -10.91 -17.27
CA ASP A 251 3.46 -12.24 -17.86
C ASP A 251 4.60 -13.01 -17.19
N ILE A 252 4.25 -14.04 -16.42
CA ILE A 252 5.22 -14.83 -15.67
C ILE A 252 6.21 -15.57 -16.57
N TYR A 253 5.82 -15.91 -17.81
CA TYR A 253 6.70 -16.55 -18.80
C TYR A 253 7.76 -15.61 -19.37
N THR A 254 7.70 -14.32 -19.01
CA THR A 254 8.62 -13.29 -19.48
C THR A 254 9.48 -12.72 -18.35
N TYR A 255 9.42 -13.33 -17.17
CA TYR A 255 10.40 -13.07 -16.13
C TYR A 255 11.73 -13.69 -16.56
N ARG A 256 12.64 -12.80 -16.99
CA ARG A 256 13.95 -13.11 -17.56
C ARG A 256 13.91 -14.14 -18.68
#